data_AF-A0A7J9C2S7-F1
#
_entry.id   AF-A0A7J9C2S7-F1
#
_cell.length_a   1.000
_cell.length_b   1.000
_cell.length_c   1.000
_cell.angle_alpha   90.00
_cell.angle_beta   90.00
_cell.angle_gamma   90.00
#
_symmetry.space_group_name_H-M   'P 1'
#
loop_
_entity.id
_entity.type
_entity.pdbx_description
1 polymer ?
#
loop_
_entity_poly.entity_id
_entity_poly.type
_entity_poly.pdbx_seq_one_letter_code
_entity_poly.pdbx_strand_id
1 'polypeptide(L)'
;MIHLRLVLILQNHWLFLIFLGTAFLHYLSRYLVFIVLCPLIFSENSLEGPIPCYFGNISFLEVLDLTLNRLNSSIPNSLYSLNRLQFLSRSENQLQRTISRAIGNLSSITHLDLCSNFMLEGRLPTSLEYLCKLKEMDLSYEKIEDGISELLQSLSRCCLGSLESLDMADNQLSGHLTDQLGQFKNLAYLSLARNKIFGPIQLSIGELSSLKFFDVSENQLKGTFPLCFGQLESLETLDFGYNLLEGVVLETHFSNLTRLKTLKASHNI
;
A
#
# COMPACT_ATOMS: atom_id res chain seq x y z
N MET A 1 -16.70 17.80 -28.15
CA MET A 1 -15.66 17.06 -27.42
C MET A 1 -16.34 15.89 -26.74
N ILE A 2 -16.18 14.70 -27.32
CA ILE A 2 -16.93 13.50 -26.91
C ILE A 2 -16.09 12.79 -25.85
N HIS A 3 -16.61 12.75 -24.62
CA HIS A 3 -16.22 11.74 -23.64
C HIS A 3 -16.47 10.36 -24.27
N LEU A 4 -15.42 9.61 -24.60
CA LEU A 4 -15.58 8.18 -24.86
C LEU A 4 -15.88 7.49 -23.53
N ARG A 5 -17.16 7.48 -23.15
CA ARG A 5 -17.71 6.45 -22.27
C ARG A 5 -17.78 5.17 -23.10
N LEU A 6 -16.78 4.32 -22.97
CA LEU A 6 -16.87 2.91 -23.40
C LEU A 6 -17.63 2.15 -22.32
N VAL A 7 -18.95 2.40 -22.24
CA VAL A 7 -19.89 1.53 -21.53
C VAL A 7 -20.41 0.56 -22.58
N LEU A 8 -19.91 -0.67 -22.54
CA LEU A 8 -20.55 -1.83 -23.17
C LEU A 8 -20.49 -2.97 -22.17
N ILE A 9 -21.38 -2.86 -21.18
CA ILE A 9 -21.78 -3.95 -20.30
C ILE A 9 -22.84 -4.74 -21.07
N LEU A 10 -22.51 -5.97 -21.47
CA LEU A 10 -23.50 -7.02 -21.65
C LEU A 10 -23.10 -8.18 -20.75
N GLN A 11 -24.05 -8.58 -19.93
CA GLN A 11 -23.96 -9.63 -18.92
C GLN A 11 -23.32 -10.90 -19.51
N ASN A 12 -22.36 -11.41 -18.76
CA ASN A 12 -21.73 -12.73 -18.90
C ASN A 12 -20.72 -12.88 -20.04
N HIS A 13 -19.51 -13.24 -19.61
CA HIS A 13 -18.35 -13.65 -20.37
C HIS A 13 -17.51 -12.54 -20.99
N TRP A 14 -16.19 -12.65 -20.76
CA TRP A 14 -15.07 -12.01 -21.47
C TRP A 14 -15.10 -12.12 -23.02
N LEU A 15 -16.21 -12.57 -23.61
CA LEU A 15 -16.39 -12.85 -25.04
C LEU A 15 -16.21 -11.62 -25.94
N PHE A 16 -16.55 -10.43 -25.47
CA PHE A 16 -16.35 -9.21 -26.28
C PHE A 16 -14.89 -8.76 -26.35
N LEU A 17 -14.08 -9.05 -25.31
CA LEU A 17 -12.62 -8.89 -25.36
C LEU A 17 -11.96 -10.01 -26.20
N ILE A 18 -12.54 -11.21 -26.23
CA ILE A 18 -12.08 -12.32 -27.09
C ILE A 18 -12.19 -11.98 -28.58
N PHE A 19 -13.27 -11.32 -29.03
CA PHE A 19 -13.41 -10.94 -30.46
C PHE A 19 -12.49 -9.78 -30.89
N LEU A 20 -12.03 -8.98 -29.95
CA LEU A 20 -11.11 -7.87 -30.20
C LEU A 20 -9.63 -8.29 -29.99
N GLY A 21 -9.37 -9.45 -29.39
CA GLY A 21 -8.06 -9.93 -28.92
C GLY A 21 -6.96 -10.14 -29.98
N THR A 22 -7.25 -10.00 -31.26
CA THR A 22 -6.22 -9.85 -32.31
C THR A 22 -6.55 -8.71 -33.25
N ALA A 23 -7.79 -8.59 -33.72
CA ALA A 23 -8.18 -7.54 -34.65
C ALA A 23 -8.13 -6.12 -34.07
N PHE A 24 -8.48 -5.91 -32.79
CA PHE A 24 -8.49 -4.57 -32.16
C PHE A 24 -7.10 -4.10 -31.76
N LEU A 25 -6.25 -5.01 -31.25
CA LEU A 25 -4.84 -4.74 -31.02
C LEU A 25 -4.10 -4.46 -32.34
N HIS A 26 -4.47 -5.17 -33.41
CA HIS A 26 -3.92 -4.93 -34.76
C HIS A 26 -4.49 -3.67 -35.43
N TYR A 27 -5.71 -3.26 -35.06
CA TYR A 27 -6.37 -2.03 -35.51
C TYR A 27 -5.79 -0.79 -34.80
N LEU A 28 -5.54 -0.87 -33.48
CA LEU A 28 -4.81 0.15 -32.72
C LEU A 28 -3.36 0.30 -33.21
N SER A 29 -2.67 -0.80 -33.53
CA SER A 29 -1.29 -0.74 -34.02
C SER A 29 -1.14 -0.23 -35.46
N ARG A 30 -2.20 -0.30 -36.27
CA ARG A 30 -2.18 0.14 -37.68
C ARG A 30 -2.59 1.59 -37.91
N TYR A 31 -3.34 2.23 -37.01
CA TYR A 31 -3.99 3.51 -37.33
C TYR A 31 -3.70 4.70 -36.40
N LEU A 32 -2.88 4.58 -35.36
CA LEU A 32 -2.55 5.72 -34.49
C LEU A 32 -1.06 5.82 -34.19
N VAL A 33 -0.41 6.76 -34.86
CA VAL A 33 0.87 7.40 -34.47
C VAL A 33 0.70 8.28 -33.21
N PHE A 34 -0.35 8.05 -32.42
CA PHE A 34 -0.60 8.69 -31.13
C PHE A 34 -1.12 7.63 -30.16
N ILE A 35 -0.21 6.83 -29.60
CA ILE A 35 -0.48 6.07 -28.38
C ILE A 35 -0.49 7.11 -27.25
N VAL A 36 -1.66 7.73 -27.05
CA VAL A 36 -1.93 8.42 -25.80
C VAL A 36 -1.90 7.35 -24.71
N LEU A 37 -1.04 7.58 -23.71
CA LEU A 37 -0.97 6.89 -22.42
C LEU A 37 -2.37 6.80 -21.83
N CYS A 38 -3.10 5.73 -22.13
CA CYS A 38 -4.44 5.58 -21.63
C CYS A 38 -4.38 4.67 -20.41
N PRO A 39 -4.64 5.19 -19.18
CA PRO A 39 -4.79 4.33 -18.01
C PRO A 39 -5.92 3.33 -18.29
N LEU A 40 -5.68 2.05 -18.00
CA LEU A 40 -6.72 1.02 -18.06
C LEU A 40 -7.42 0.98 -16.71
N ILE A 41 -8.53 1.73 -16.64
CA ILE A 41 -9.38 1.85 -15.47
C ILE A 41 -10.62 0.99 -15.70
N PHE A 42 -10.72 -0.12 -14.99
CA PHE A 42 -11.88 -1.01 -14.99
C PHE A 42 -12.62 -0.97 -13.65
N SER A 43 -12.32 0.02 -12.79
CA SER A 43 -12.87 0.07 -11.44
C SER A 43 -14.40 0.22 -11.42
N GLU A 44 -15.03 -0.26 -10.34
CA GLU A 44 -16.49 -0.19 -10.10
C GLU A 44 -17.33 -0.93 -11.16
N ASN A 45 -16.93 -2.15 -11.50
CA ASN A 45 -17.67 -3.00 -12.43
C ASN A 45 -18.08 -4.35 -11.79
N SER A 46 -18.79 -5.19 -12.54
CA SER A 46 -19.14 -6.55 -12.11
C SER A 46 -18.31 -7.62 -12.85
N LEU A 47 -17.05 -7.31 -13.17
CA LEU A 47 -16.18 -8.25 -13.89
C LEU A 47 -15.89 -9.47 -13.01
N GLU A 48 -16.06 -10.67 -13.57
CA GLU A 48 -15.86 -11.94 -12.88
C GLU A 48 -14.82 -12.81 -13.59
N GLY A 49 -14.33 -13.85 -12.91
CA GLY A 49 -13.31 -14.75 -13.46
C GLY A 49 -11.87 -14.24 -13.28
N PRO A 50 -10.88 -14.96 -13.84
CA PRO A 50 -9.48 -14.62 -13.68
C PRO A 50 -9.06 -13.40 -14.50
N ILE A 51 -8.08 -12.65 -13.98
CA ILE A 51 -7.39 -11.62 -14.77
C ILE A 51 -6.69 -12.33 -15.95
N PRO A 52 -6.94 -11.93 -17.21
CA PRO A 52 -6.37 -12.62 -18.35
C PRO A 52 -4.87 -12.39 -18.49
N CYS A 53 -4.14 -13.44 -18.84
CA CYS A 53 -2.69 -13.38 -19.01
C CYS A 53 -2.25 -12.45 -20.15
N TYR A 54 -3.09 -12.19 -21.14
CA TYR A 54 -2.76 -11.33 -22.28
C TYR A 54 -2.60 -9.84 -21.93
N PHE A 55 -3.03 -9.38 -20.73
CA PHE A 55 -2.64 -8.04 -20.27
C PHE A 55 -1.12 -7.87 -20.15
N GLY A 56 -0.37 -8.95 -19.92
CA GLY A 56 1.09 -8.92 -19.98
C GLY A 56 1.68 -8.60 -21.35
N ASN A 57 0.89 -8.67 -22.43
CA ASN A 57 1.34 -8.27 -23.77
C ASN A 57 1.26 -6.74 -23.98
N ILE A 58 0.58 -6.01 -23.08
CA ILE A 58 0.43 -4.56 -23.14
C ILE A 58 1.66 -3.92 -22.48
N SER A 59 2.84 -4.08 -23.09
CA SER A 59 4.13 -3.69 -22.51
C SER A 59 4.30 -2.17 -22.24
N PHE A 60 3.40 -1.35 -22.79
CA PHE A 60 3.32 0.10 -22.56
C PHE A 60 2.41 0.48 -21.39
N LEU A 61 1.82 -0.49 -20.68
CA LEU A 61 0.88 -0.23 -19.59
C LEU A 61 1.57 0.42 -18.40
N GLU A 62 1.07 1.59 -17.98
CA GLU A 62 1.57 2.32 -16.81
C GLU A 62 0.60 2.30 -15.63
N VAL A 63 -0.71 2.23 -15.89
CA VAL A 63 -1.76 2.24 -14.87
C VAL A 63 -2.74 1.13 -15.17
N LEU A 64 -2.92 0.24 -14.20
CA LEU A 64 -3.95 -0.80 -14.20
C LEU A 64 -4.75 -0.70 -12.90
N ASP A 65 -5.99 -0.22 -13.01
CA ASP A 65 -6.93 -0.14 -11.90
C ASP A 65 -8.07 -1.14 -12.11
N LEU A 66 -8.12 -2.16 -11.25
CA LEU A 66 -9.12 -3.23 -11.26
C LEU A 66 -10.07 -3.15 -10.06
N THR A 67 -10.05 -2.04 -9.31
CA THR A 67 -10.73 -1.89 -8.02
C THR A 67 -12.22 -2.21 -8.12
N LEU A 68 -12.86 -2.72 -7.06
CA LEU A 68 -14.33 -2.88 -7.01
C LEU A 68 -14.88 -3.75 -8.16
N ASN A 69 -14.42 -5.00 -8.22
CA ASN A 69 -14.89 -6.00 -9.19
C ASN A 69 -15.12 -7.37 -8.50
N ARG A 70 -15.46 -8.41 -9.27
CA ARG A 70 -15.64 -9.79 -8.77
C ARG A 70 -14.59 -10.74 -9.35
N LEU A 71 -13.40 -10.21 -9.69
CA LEU A 71 -12.33 -11.01 -10.28
C LEU A 71 -11.86 -12.05 -9.26
N ASN A 72 -11.60 -13.27 -9.71
CA ASN A 72 -11.16 -14.37 -8.88
C ASN A 72 -9.79 -14.89 -9.36
N SER A 73 -9.19 -15.85 -8.66
CA SER A 73 -7.84 -16.39 -8.97
C SER A 73 -6.68 -15.41 -8.70
N SER A 74 -5.45 -15.80 -9.04
CA SER A 74 -4.23 -15.03 -8.78
C SER A 74 -3.95 -13.96 -9.84
N ILE A 75 -3.06 -13.00 -9.55
CA ILE A 75 -2.48 -12.16 -10.62
C ILE A 75 -1.70 -13.09 -11.55
N PRO A 76 -1.98 -13.13 -12.86
CA PRO A 76 -1.18 -13.90 -13.80
C PRO A 76 0.26 -13.38 -13.83
N ASN A 77 1.23 -14.31 -13.87
CA ASN A 77 2.66 -13.96 -13.84
C ASN A 77 3.09 -12.97 -14.94
N SER A 78 2.37 -12.96 -16.06
CA SER A 78 2.61 -12.05 -17.17
C SER A 78 2.42 -10.58 -16.81
N LEU A 79 1.57 -10.24 -15.84
CA LEU A 79 1.43 -8.87 -15.34
C LEU A 79 2.67 -8.40 -14.57
N TYR A 80 3.33 -9.31 -13.84
CA TYR A 80 4.58 -8.97 -13.15
C TYR A 80 5.75 -8.70 -14.09
N SER A 81 5.59 -8.93 -15.39
CA SER A 81 6.60 -8.61 -16.43
C SER A 81 6.42 -7.21 -17.03
N LEU A 82 5.40 -6.44 -16.59
CA LEU A 82 5.12 -5.11 -17.11
C LEU A 82 6.05 -4.06 -16.47
N ASN A 83 7.22 -3.88 -17.06
CA ASN A 83 8.28 -3.00 -16.55
C ASN A 83 7.96 -1.49 -16.58
N ARG A 84 6.81 -1.09 -17.16
CA ARG A 84 6.35 0.30 -17.16
C ARG A 84 5.20 0.55 -16.17
N LEU A 85 4.67 -0.49 -15.54
CA LEU A 85 3.56 -0.39 -14.61
C LEU A 85 4.02 0.41 -13.39
N GLN A 86 3.36 1.55 -13.16
CA GLN A 86 3.60 2.48 -12.07
C GLN A 86 2.51 2.40 -11.01
N PHE A 87 1.27 2.14 -11.43
CA PHE A 87 0.13 1.97 -10.55
C PHE A 87 -0.55 0.63 -10.80
N LEU A 88 -0.73 -0.12 -9.72
CA LEU A 88 -1.52 -1.35 -9.70
C LEU A 88 -2.46 -1.28 -8.51
N SER A 89 -3.76 -1.16 -8.78
CA SER A 89 -4.78 -1.45 -7.79
C SER A 89 -5.60 -2.66 -8.21
N ARG A 90 -5.81 -3.54 -7.26
CA ARG A 90 -6.69 -4.71 -7.37
C ARG A 90 -7.70 -4.77 -6.26
N SER A 91 -7.92 -3.63 -5.61
CA SER A 91 -8.70 -3.54 -4.41
C SER A 91 -10.12 -4.09 -4.62
N GLU A 92 -10.70 -4.67 -3.58
CA GLU A 92 -12.09 -5.17 -3.62
C GLU A 92 -12.37 -6.16 -4.76
N ASN A 93 -11.59 -7.25 -4.82
CA ASN A 93 -11.82 -8.40 -5.69
C ASN A 93 -11.75 -9.71 -4.88
N GLN A 94 -12.10 -10.85 -5.51
CA GLN A 94 -11.99 -12.21 -4.92
C GLN A 94 -10.68 -12.91 -5.32
N LEU A 95 -9.61 -12.13 -5.51
CA LEU A 95 -8.32 -12.64 -5.97
C LEU A 95 -7.65 -13.48 -4.89
N GLN A 96 -6.64 -14.28 -5.28
CA GLN A 96 -5.89 -15.10 -4.32
C GLN A 96 -5.42 -14.26 -3.14
N ARG A 97 -5.61 -14.79 -1.93
CA ARG A 97 -5.41 -14.09 -0.66
C ARG A 97 -3.96 -13.89 -0.26
N THR A 98 -2.99 -14.31 -1.07
CA THR A 98 -1.57 -14.12 -0.79
C THR A 98 -0.90 -13.28 -1.88
N ILE A 99 0.09 -12.49 -1.48
CA ILE A 99 0.91 -11.71 -2.41
C ILE A 99 2.01 -12.63 -2.97
N SER A 100 2.07 -12.74 -4.30
CA SER A 100 3.08 -13.55 -4.97
C SER A 100 4.46 -12.93 -4.84
N ARG A 101 5.50 -13.76 -4.69
CA ARG A 101 6.91 -13.32 -4.74
C ARG A 101 7.29 -12.66 -6.07
N ALA A 102 6.51 -12.90 -7.12
CA ALA A 102 6.71 -12.26 -8.41
C ALA A 102 6.43 -10.74 -8.38
N ILE A 103 5.81 -10.20 -7.30
CA ILE A 103 5.60 -8.76 -7.12
C ILE A 103 6.92 -7.97 -7.25
N GLY A 104 8.04 -8.55 -6.80
CA GLY A 104 9.36 -7.92 -6.88
C GLY A 104 9.86 -7.65 -8.31
N ASN A 105 9.23 -8.22 -9.34
CA ASN A 105 9.57 -7.96 -10.73
C ASN A 105 9.02 -6.63 -11.26
N LEU A 106 8.09 -5.98 -10.55
CA LEU A 106 7.49 -4.71 -10.93
C LEU A 106 8.44 -3.52 -10.66
N SER A 107 9.59 -3.50 -11.33
CA SER A 107 10.68 -2.55 -11.09
C SER A 107 10.35 -1.06 -11.29
N SER A 108 9.20 -0.73 -11.89
CA SER A 108 8.73 0.65 -12.07
C SER A 108 7.55 1.05 -11.20
N ILE A 109 7.04 0.14 -10.35
CA ILE A 109 5.89 0.42 -9.50
C ILE A 109 6.22 1.55 -8.52
N THR A 110 5.34 2.54 -8.44
CA THR A 110 5.43 3.67 -7.52
C THR A 110 4.32 3.62 -6.49
N HIS A 111 3.14 3.12 -6.86
CA HIS A 111 1.97 3.01 -6.00
C HIS A 111 1.43 1.59 -6.08
N LEU A 112 1.33 0.95 -4.92
CA LEU A 112 0.83 -0.41 -4.78
C LEU A 112 -0.35 -0.40 -3.79
N ASP A 113 -1.55 -0.43 -4.35
CA ASP A 113 -2.79 -0.50 -3.58
C ASP A 113 -3.33 -1.94 -3.65
N LEU A 114 -3.28 -2.60 -2.50
CA LEU A 114 -3.66 -4.00 -2.35
C LEU A 114 -4.79 -4.20 -1.34
N CYS A 115 -5.37 -3.12 -0.79
CA CYS A 115 -6.43 -3.19 0.22
C CYS A 115 -7.66 -3.97 -0.29
N SER A 116 -8.37 -4.68 0.57
CA SER A 116 -9.42 -5.61 0.15
C SER A 116 -10.47 -5.80 1.23
N ASN A 117 -11.74 -5.68 0.84
CA ASN A 117 -12.87 -6.10 1.66
C ASN A 117 -13.01 -7.63 1.83
N PHE A 118 -12.13 -8.43 1.21
CA PHE A 118 -12.15 -9.91 1.27
C PHE A 118 -10.90 -10.57 1.87
N MET A 119 -10.01 -9.79 2.48
CA MET A 119 -8.88 -10.20 3.34
C MET A 119 -7.79 -11.03 2.63
N LEU A 120 -6.75 -10.36 2.13
CA LEU A 120 -5.40 -10.90 2.03
C LEU A 120 -5.01 -11.49 3.39
N GLU A 121 -4.42 -12.68 3.37
CA GLU A 121 -4.01 -13.42 4.56
C GLU A 121 -2.56 -13.89 4.43
N GLY A 122 -1.93 -14.14 5.57
CA GLY A 122 -0.55 -14.62 5.62
C GLY A 122 0.45 -13.48 5.71
N ARG A 123 1.59 -13.65 5.02
CA ARG A 123 2.77 -12.78 5.19
C ARG A 123 3.20 -12.08 3.92
N LEU A 124 3.82 -10.91 4.07
CA LEU A 124 4.44 -10.20 2.96
C LEU A 124 5.65 -10.98 2.42
N PRO A 125 5.84 -11.05 1.08
CA PRO A 125 6.99 -11.70 0.51
C PRO A 125 8.20 -10.76 0.57
N THR A 126 9.37 -11.30 0.92
CA THR A 126 10.64 -10.55 0.97
C THR A 126 11.05 -9.94 -0.36
N SER A 127 10.46 -10.39 -1.47
CA SER A 127 10.67 -9.80 -2.80
C SER A 127 10.23 -8.34 -2.93
N LEU A 128 9.45 -7.80 -1.98
CA LEU A 128 9.14 -6.36 -1.94
C LEU A 128 10.41 -5.51 -1.79
N GLU A 129 11.50 -6.06 -1.23
CA GLU A 129 12.79 -5.39 -1.06
C GLU A 129 13.46 -4.94 -2.38
N TYR A 130 12.94 -5.39 -3.54
CA TYR A 130 13.43 -5.05 -4.88
C TYR A 130 12.69 -3.85 -5.53
N LEU A 131 11.65 -3.31 -4.89
CA LEU A 131 10.82 -2.26 -5.47
C LEU A 131 11.40 -0.85 -5.23
N CYS A 132 12.48 -0.51 -5.92
CA CYS A 132 13.27 0.72 -5.71
C CYS A 132 12.59 2.04 -6.11
N LYS A 133 11.38 1.99 -6.64
CA LYS A 133 10.57 3.17 -6.95
C LYS A 133 9.28 3.24 -6.14
N LEU A 134 9.01 2.26 -5.28
CA LEU A 134 7.79 2.20 -4.50
C LEU A 134 7.77 3.35 -3.50
N LYS A 135 6.77 4.22 -3.62
CA LYS A 135 6.56 5.39 -2.77
C LYS A 135 5.39 5.16 -1.83
N GLU A 136 4.32 4.56 -2.32
CA GLU A 136 3.09 4.41 -1.56
C GLU A 136 2.65 2.96 -1.58
N MET A 137 2.37 2.43 -0.39
CA MET A 137 1.85 1.09 -0.19
C MET A 137 0.69 1.12 0.80
N ASP A 138 -0.48 0.66 0.34
CA ASP A 138 -1.67 0.49 1.17
C ASP A 138 -2.05 -0.99 1.23
N LEU A 139 -2.02 -1.52 2.44
CA LEU A 139 -2.43 -2.87 2.83
C LEU A 139 -3.37 -2.81 4.04
N SER A 140 -4.07 -1.69 4.22
CA SER A 140 -5.01 -1.53 5.31
C SER A 140 -6.23 -2.45 5.14
N TYR A 141 -6.87 -2.80 6.26
CA TYR A 141 -8.05 -3.67 6.32
C TYR A 141 -7.84 -5.09 5.79
N GLU A 142 -6.68 -5.69 6.10
CA GLU A 142 -6.31 -7.04 5.69
C GLU A 142 -6.14 -8.01 6.89
N LYS A 143 -5.74 -9.25 6.62
CA LYS A 143 -5.32 -10.25 7.63
C LYS A 143 -3.82 -10.54 7.55
N ILE A 144 -3.00 -9.50 7.40
CA ILE A 144 -1.55 -9.65 7.43
C ILE A 144 -1.10 -9.98 8.85
N GLU A 145 -0.39 -11.10 9.00
CA GLU A 145 0.02 -11.68 10.30
C GLU A 145 1.53 -11.49 10.58
N ASP A 146 2.23 -10.71 9.76
CA ASP A 146 3.66 -10.43 9.95
C ASP A 146 3.95 -9.87 11.35
N GLY A 147 5.06 -10.32 11.93
CA GLY A 147 5.69 -9.55 13.00
C GLY A 147 6.27 -8.25 12.45
N ILE A 148 6.35 -7.18 13.24
CA ILE A 148 6.95 -5.90 12.80
C ILE A 148 8.36 -6.10 12.21
N SER A 149 9.21 -6.95 12.81
CA SER A 149 10.52 -7.26 12.24
C SER A 149 10.46 -7.95 10.87
N GLU A 150 9.45 -8.79 10.63
CA GLU A 150 9.24 -9.50 9.37
C GLU A 150 8.72 -8.54 8.28
N LEU A 151 7.81 -7.63 8.64
CA LEU A 151 7.34 -6.54 7.81
C LEU A 151 8.51 -5.65 7.36
N LEU A 152 9.33 -5.17 8.30
CA LEU A 152 10.47 -4.30 7.99
C LEU A 152 11.55 -5.03 7.17
N GLN A 153 11.72 -6.34 7.37
CA GLN A 153 12.60 -7.15 6.53
C GLN A 153 12.08 -7.26 5.09
N SER A 154 10.77 -7.40 4.90
CA SER A 154 10.14 -7.44 3.58
C SER A 154 10.23 -6.11 2.85
N LEU A 155 10.19 -5.00 3.59
CA LEU A 155 10.36 -3.63 3.08
C LEU A 155 11.80 -3.12 3.23
N SER A 156 12.78 -4.02 3.26
CA SER A 156 14.18 -3.62 3.42
C SER A 156 14.79 -3.14 2.09
N ARG A 157 16.09 -2.81 2.12
CA ARG A 157 16.90 -2.45 0.95
C ARG A 157 16.34 -1.26 0.18
N CYS A 158 15.61 -1.49 -0.90
CA CYS A 158 15.17 -0.44 -1.79
C CYS A 158 14.06 0.43 -1.20
N CYS A 159 13.13 -0.17 -0.45
CA CYS A 159 12.01 0.57 0.15
C CYS A 159 12.47 1.53 1.26
N LEU A 160 13.61 1.27 1.94
CA LEU A 160 14.18 2.17 2.95
C LEU A 160 14.41 3.60 2.43
N GLY A 161 14.81 3.73 1.16
CA GLY A 161 15.14 4.99 0.52
C GLY A 161 14.09 5.49 -0.49
N SER A 162 12.96 4.80 -0.63
CA SER A 162 11.93 5.17 -1.62
C SER A 162 10.53 5.33 -1.03
N LEU A 163 10.20 4.61 0.05
CA LEU A 163 8.87 4.60 0.62
C LEU A 163 8.57 5.92 1.35
N GLU A 164 7.45 6.54 0.98
CA GLU A 164 6.95 7.82 1.46
C GLU A 164 5.63 7.64 2.25
N SER A 165 4.82 6.63 1.91
CA SER A 165 3.56 6.31 2.58
C SER A 165 3.42 4.81 2.81
N LEU A 166 3.11 4.43 4.04
CA LEU A 166 2.79 3.05 4.42
C LEU A 166 1.53 3.03 5.29
N ASP A 167 0.46 2.43 4.78
CA ASP A 167 -0.74 2.13 5.56
C ASP A 167 -0.87 0.61 5.77
N MET A 168 -0.80 0.21 7.03
CA MET A 168 -0.99 -1.17 7.50
C MET A 168 -2.06 -1.22 8.60
N ALA A 169 -2.95 -0.24 8.66
CA ALA A 169 -4.03 -0.22 9.65
C ALA A 169 -4.94 -1.44 9.51
N ASP A 170 -5.66 -1.80 10.58
CA ASP A 170 -6.69 -2.85 10.54
C ASP A 170 -6.14 -4.19 10.05
N ASN A 171 -5.07 -4.67 10.67
CA ASN A 171 -4.40 -5.92 10.35
C ASN A 171 -4.22 -6.80 11.60
N GLN A 172 -3.42 -7.86 11.48
CA GLN A 172 -3.05 -8.74 12.58
C GLN A 172 -1.55 -8.60 12.95
N LEU A 173 -0.93 -7.47 12.62
CA LEU A 173 0.49 -7.23 12.88
C LEU A 173 0.79 -7.36 14.37
N SER A 174 1.90 -8.02 14.69
CA SER A 174 2.29 -8.29 16.07
C SER A 174 3.78 -8.03 16.32
N GLY A 175 4.22 -8.19 17.56
CA GLY A 175 5.60 -7.93 17.97
C GLY A 175 5.82 -6.50 18.40
N HIS A 176 7.09 -6.08 18.38
CA HIS A 176 7.54 -4.78 18.88
C HIS A 176 7.95 -3.85 17.75
N LEU A 177 7.73 -2.56 17.93
CA LEU A 177 8.45 -1.55 17.15
C LEU A 177 9.96 -1.74 17.40
N THR A 178 10.76 -1.75 16.32
CA THR A 178 12.22 -1.95 16.36
C THR A 178 12.94 -0.75 15.77
N ASP A 179 14.25 -0.64 16.05
CA ASP A 179 15.06 0.47 15.55
C ASP A 179 15.22 0.52 14.04
N GLN A 180 14.91 -0.57 13.35
CA GLN A 180 14.88 -0.61 11.89
C GLN A 180 13.84 0.36 11.32
N LEU A 181 12.77 0.67 12.06
CA LEU A 181 11.76 1.63 11.60
C LEU A 181 12.37 3.01 11.34
N GLY A 182 13.35 3.44 12.15
CA GLY A 182 14.04 4.71 11.97
C GLY A 182 14.80 4.83 10.64
N GLN A 183 15.03 3.74 9.90
CA GLN A 183 15.78 3.76 8.64
C GLN A 183 14.96 4.31 7.45
N PHE A 184 13.63 4.39 7.56
CA PHE A 184 12.74 4.84 6.49
C PHE A 184 12.66 6.38 6.43
N LYS A 185 13.77 7.06 6.11
CA LYS A 185 13.91 8.53 6.22
C LYS A 185 12.94 9.35 5.36
N ASN A 186 12.40 8.75 4.30
CA ASN A 186 11.45 9.41 3.40
C ASN A 186 9.98 9.25 3.83
N LEU A 187 9.72 8.42 4.84
CA LEU A 187 8.36 8.11 5.28
C LEU A 187 7.70 9.38 5.85
N ALA A 188 6.65 9.82 5.17
CA ALA A 188 5.83 10.97 5.51
C ALA A 188 4.49 10.56 6.14
N TYR A 189 3.98 9.38 5.79
CA TYR A 189 2.75 8.81 6.32
C TYR A 189 3.01 7.39 6.81
N LEU A 190 2.70 7.13 8.08
CA LEU A 190 2.76 5.80 8.66
C LEU A 190 1.51 5.55 9.51
N SER A 191 0.73 4.56 9.13
CA SER A 191 -0.40 4.08 9.91
C SER A 191 -0.23 2.60 10.23
N LEU A 192 -0.19 2.29 11.53
CA LEU A 192 -0.15 0.95 12.09
C LEU A 192 -1.35 0.72 13.05
N ALA A 193 -2.38 1.56 12.93
CA ALA A 193 -3.55 1.56 13.80
C ALA A 193 -4.27 0.21 13.81
N ARG A 194 -4.99 -0.11 14.89
CA ARG A 194 -5.85 -1.32 14.97
C ARG A 194 -5.09 -2.61 14.62
N ASN A 195 -3.99 -2.85 15.35
CA ASN A 195 -3.16 -4.06 15.24
C ASN A 195 -2.92 -4.68 16.63
N LYS A 196 -1.99 -5.64 16.73
CA LYS A 196 -1.59 -6.31 17.98
C LYS A 196 -0.15 -5.97 18.38
N ILE A 197 0.32 -4.76 18.05
CA ILE A 197 1.68 -4.32 18.34
C ILE A 197 1.80 -4.02 19.82
N PHE A 198 2.88 -4.48 20.46
CA PHE A 198 3.09 -4.34 21.90
C PHE A 198 4.50 -3.88 22.25
N GLY A 199 4.74 -3.57 23.53
CA GLY A 199 6.02 -3.02 23.99
C GLY A 199 6.12 -1.50 23.84
N PRO A 200 7.30 -0.91 24.08
CA PRO A 200 7.48 0.54 24.03
C PRO A 200 7.57 1.07 22.60
N ILE A 201 7.25 2.36 22.45
CA ILE A 201 7.62 3.13 21.27
C ILE A 201 9.14 3.38 21.34
N GLN A 202 9.87 2.94 20.31
CA GLN A 202 11.33 3.06 20.27
C GLN A 202 11.78 4.50 19.98
N LEU A 203 12.95 4.86 20.51
CA LEU A 203 13.52 6.21 20.35
C LEU A 203 13.83 6.54 18.88
N SER A 204 14.14 5.52 18.08
CA SER A 204 14.39 5.58 16.64
C SER A 204 13.25 6.18 15.82
N ILE A 205 12.02 6.26 16.37
CA ILE A 205 10.91 6.98 15.72
C ILE A 205 11.28 8.45 15.47
N GLY A 206 12.06 9.07 16.36
CA GLY A 206 12.50 10.46 16.23
C GLY A 206 13.43 10.70 15.04
N GLU A 207 13.95 9.64 14.42
CA GLU A 207 14.79 9.77 13.23
C GLU A 207 14.00 9.82 11.91
N LEU A 208 12.67 9.68 11.95
CA LEU A 208 11.78 9.81 10.80
C LEU A 208 11.46 11.28 10.50
N SER A 209 12.49 12.06 10.14
CA SER A 209 12.37 13.53 10.00
C SER A 209 11.34 14.03 8.97
N SER A 210 10.96 13.18 8.01
CA SER A 210 9.94 13.47 7.00
C SER A 210 8.50 13.22 7.48
N LEU A 211 8.31 12.59 8.64
CA LEU A 211 7.02 12.09 9.10
C LEU A 211 6.06 13.25 9.40
N LYS A 212 4.89 13.22 8.76
CA LYS A 212 3.79 14.20 8.91
C LYS A 212 2.59 13.58 9.58
N PHE A 213 2.34 12.31 9.34
CA PHE A 213 1.24 11.56 9.92
C PHE A 213 1.78 10.29 10.56
N PHE A 214 1.48 10.12 11.84
CA PHE A 214 1.79 8.90 12.57
C PHE A 214 0.60 8.44 13.39
N ASP A 215 0.09 7.24 13.06
CA ASP A 215 -1.00 6.61 13.78
C ASP A 215 -0.59 5.21 14.24
N VAL A 216 -0.54 5.02 15.55
CA VAL A 216 -0.34 3.72 16.22
C VAL A 216 -1.46 3.43 17.21
N SER A 217 -2.61 4.09 17.02
CA SER A 217 -3.77 3.95 17.89
C SER A 217 -4.31 2.52 17.89
N GLU A 218 -5.08 2.18 18.92
CA GLU A 218 -5.74 0.88 19.04
C GLU A 218 -4.75 -0.30 18.94
N ASN A 219 -3.70 -0.26 19.76
CA ASN A 219 -2.67 -1.30 19.88
C ASN A 219 -2.45 -1.65 21.36
N GLN A 220 -1.39 -2.39 21.67
CA GLN A 220 -1.01 -2.81 23.03
C GLN A 220 0.33 -2.20 23.45
N LEU A 221 0.65 -1.00 22.93
CA LEU A 221 1.89 -0.30 23.25
C LEU A 221 1.90 0.13 24.73
N LYS A 222 3.05 0.00 25.38
CA LYS A 222 3.23 0.23 26.83
C LYS A 222 4.45 1.08 27.14
N GLY A 223 4.60 1.50 28.39
CA GLY A 223 5.71 2.37 28.82
C GLY A 223 5.41 3.84 28.55
N THR A 224 6.44 4.69 28.66
CA THR A 224 6.26 6.14 28.62
C THR A 224 6.26 6.70 27.19
N PHE A 225 5.52 7.78 26.98
CA PHE A 225 5.61 8.57 25.75
C PHE A 225 7.05 9.12 25.58
N PRO A 226 7.77 8.83 24.47
CA PRO A 226 9.19 9.13 24.37
C PRO A 226 9.48 10.59 23.99
N LEU A 227 10.54 11.17 24.58
CA LEU A 227 10.98 12.55 24.31
C LEU A 227 11.44 12.79 22.86
N CYS A 228 11.81 11.74 22.12
CA CYS A 228 12.24 11.85 20.74
C CYS A 228 11.14 12.31 19.78
N PHE A 229 9.86 12.30 20.19
CA PHE A 229 8.79 12.89 19.38
C PHE A 229 9.04 14.37 19.09
N GLY A 230 9.71 15.10 19.99
CA GLY A 230 10.14 16.48 19.73
C GLY A 230 11.13 16.63 18.56
N GLN A 231 11.68 15.55 18.00
CA GLN A 231 12.56 15.61 16.82
C GLN A 231 11.77 15.57 15.50
N LEU A 232 10.47 15.27 15.54
CA LEU A 232 9.62 15.14 14.36
C LEU A 232 9.06 16.50 13.93
N GLU A 233 9.93 17.43 13.52
CA GLU A 233 9.55 18.81 13.18
C GLU A 233 8.49 18.93 12.07
N SER A 234 8.37 17.91 11.22
CA SER A 234 7.39 17.81 10.15
C SER A 234 6.01 17.32 10.60
N LEU A 235 5.87 16.82 11.82
CA LEU A 235 4.69 16.10 12.28
C LEU A 235 3.47 17.02 12.38
N GLU A 236 2.38 16.63 11.71
CA GLU A 236 1.12 17.36 11.66
C GLU A 236 0.01 16.63 12.42
N THR A 237 0.00 15.31 12.38
CA THR A 237 -0.97 14.47 13.09
C THR A 237 -0.26 13.33 13.81
N LEU A 238 -0.58 13.19 15.09
CA LEU A 238 -0.11 12.13 15.95
C LEU A 238 -1.30 11.49 16.68
N ASP A 239 -1.50 10.19 16.46
CA ASP A 239 -2.48 9.39 17.19
C ASP A 239 -1.81 8.18 17.84
N PHE A 240 -1.89 8.13 19.17
CA PHE A 240 -1.49 6.98 19.99
C PHE A 240 -2.57 6.63 21.00
N GLY A 241 -3.81 7.02 20.74
CA GLY A 241 -4.95 6.68 21.59
C GLY A 241 -5.18 5.15 21.66
N TYR A 242 -5.95 4.71 22.65
CA TYR A 242 -6.33 3.30 22.82
C TYR A 242 -5.09 2.38 22.87
N ASN A 243 -4.18 2.68 23.79
CA ASN A 243 -2.98 1.90 24.08
C ASN A 243 -2.84 1.71 25.60
N LEU A 244 -1.71 1.20 26.06
CA LEU A 244 -1.36 0.98 27.46
C LEU A 244 -0.17 1.86 27.89
N LEU A 245 0.00 3.02 27.24
CA LEU A 245 1.08 3.95 27.60
C LEU A 245 0.79 4.55 28.98
N GLU A 246 1.86 4.80 29.73
CA GLU A 246 1.79 5.29 31.11
C GLU A 246 2.70 6.51 31.30
N GLY A 247 2.54 7.20 32.43
CA GLY A 247 3.39 8.30 32.83
C GLY A 247 2.90 9.68 32.37
N VAL A 248 3.73 10.70 32.59
CA VAL A 248 3.33 12.10 32.41
C VAL A 248 3.83 12.64 31.08
N VAL A 249 2.91 13.10 30.25
CA VAL A 249 3.23 13.86 29.05
C VAL A 249 3.47 15.32 29.44
N LEU A 250 4.73 15.74 29.32
CA LEU A 250 5.22 17.10 29.55
C LEU A 250 5.28 17.93 28.25
N GLU A 251 5.26 19.25 28.38
CA GLU A 251 5.42 20.22 27.27
C GLU A 251 6.68 19.97 26.44
N THR A 252 7.77 19.49 27.09
CA THR A 252 9.03 19.18 26.43
C THR A 252 8.92 18.08 25.36
N HIS A 253 7.90 17.22 25.41
CA HIS A 253 7.69 16.23 24.35
C HIS A 253 7.24 16.86 23.03
N PHE A 254 6.70 18.08 23.08
CA PHE A 254 6.07 18.75 21.94
C PHE A 254 6.71 20.10 21.59
N SER A 255 7.75 20.53 22.31
CA SER A 255 8.31 21.89 22.22
C SER A 255 8.75 22.30 20.81
N ASN A 256 9.13 21.32 19.98
CA ASN A 256 9.64 21.52 18.62
C ASN A 256 8.62 21.12 17.54
N LEU A 257 7.44 20.62 17.93
CA LEU A 257 6.39 20.17 17.02
C LEU A 257 5.54 21.34 16.52
N THR A 258 6.20 22.32 15.90
CA THR A 258 5.58 23.58 15.46
C THR A 258 4.51 23.41 14.37
N ARG A 259 4.46 22.23 13.71
CA ARG A 259 3.49 21.89 12.67
C ARG A 259 2.34 21.02 13.16
N LEU A 260 2.35 20.59 14.42
CA LEU A 260 1.35 19.67 14.95
C LEU A 260 -0.02 20.35 15.01
N LYS A 261 -1.00 19.75 14.33
CA LYS A 261 -2.38 20.22 14.25
C LYS A 261 -3.32 19.32 15.06
N THR A 262 -3.04 18.02 15.06
CA THR A 262 -3.90 17.01 15.67
C THR A 262 -3.07 16.12 16.58
N LEU A 263 -3.47 16.06 17.85
CA LEU A 263 -2.91 15.15 18.84
C LEU A 263 -4.05 14.35 19.47
N LYS A 264 -3.98 13.02 19.38
CA LYS A 264 -4.94 12.11 19.98
C LYS A 264 -4.20 11.12 20.89
N ALA A 265 -4.60 11.12 22.15
CA ALA A 265 -3.94 10.39 23.23
C ALA A 265 -4.92 9.67 24.18
N SER A 266 -6.23 9.72 23.86
CA SER A 266 -7.28 9.19 24.73
C SER A 266 -7.13 7.70 25.00
N HIS A 267 -7.61 7.22 26.15
CA HIS A 267 -7.59 5.79 26.51
C HIS A 267 -6.15 5.21 26.58
N ASN A 268 -5.32 5.86 27.38
CA ASN A 268 -4.04 5.37 27.91
C ASN A 268 -4.10 5.39 29.46
N ILE A 269 -3.08 4.88 30.14
CA ILE A 269 -3.04 4.67 31.61
C ILE A 269 -2.50 5.89 32.35
#